data_AF-A0AAV2A6L3-F1
#
_entry.id   AF-A0AAV2A6L3-F1
#
_cell.length_a   1.000
_cell.length_b   1.000
_cell.length_c   1.000
_cell.angle_alpha   90.00
_cell.angle_beta   90.00
_cell.angle_gamma   90.00
#
_symmetry.space_group_name_H-M   'P 1'
#
loop_
_entity.id
_entity.type
_entity.pdbx_description
1 polymer ?
#
loop_
_entity_poly.entity_id
_entity_poly.type
_entity_poly.pdbx_seq_one_letter_code
_entity_poly.pdbx_strand_id
1 'polypeptide(L)'
;MWSTNTATTLNLLLMCKIKAPIYFSWLYAAVKPVLPDTIIRKVRIFGTDGWKDCLLQFIDAEYLPAYLGGEKADPDGNPLCETFIHRGSVIPKSYYMLKRGKKLSLEPDVDKLTVLPRSKEEITFFVKEENSYIEWEFETKNRDIDFSLLFREKSFGDFESVVLIPQQRIDCHETERGCFKCEKVGNYSMVFDNSFSWIHSKEIYYKAGIQSPRYNNIFDTM
;
A
#
# COMPACT_ATOMS: atom_id res chain seq x y z
N MET A 1 -21.52 -2.34 21.23
CA MET A 1 -22.03 -3.57 21.87
C MET A 1 -22.19 -4.61 20.78
N TRP A 2 -21.13 -5.36 20.48
CA TRP A 2 -21.19 -6.44 19.50
C TRP A 2 -21.83 -7.63 20.23
N SER A 3 -23.04 -8.00 19.81
CA SER A 3 -23.79 -9.12 20.38
C SER A 3 -23.01 -10.42 20.22
N THR A 4 -22.56 -10.99 21.33
CA THR A 4 -21.92 -12.31 21.44
C THR A 4 -22.97 -13.41 21.43
N ASN A 5 -23.74 -13.54 20.34
CA ASN A 5 -24.63 -14.69 20.16
C ASN A 5 -24.99 -14.91 18.68
N THR A 6 -24.10 -15.60 17.96
CA THR A 6 -24.46 -16.47 16.82
C THR A 6 -23.47 -17.64 16.75
N ALA A 7 -23.51 -18.51 17.76
CA ALA A 7 -22.94 -19.85 17.66
C ALA A 7 -23.89 -20.77 16.86
N THR A 8 -24.15 -20.42 15.60
CA THR A 8 -24.91 -21.26 14.67
C THR A 8 -24.33 -21.08 13.26
N THR A 9 -23.54 -22.07 12.84
CA THR A 9 -23.18 -22.38 11.44
C THR A 9 -22.80 -21.20 10.52
N LEU A 10 -21.80 -20.40 10.88
CA LEU A 10 -21.03 -19.69 9.86
C LEU A 10 -20.09 -20.71 9.16
N ASN A 11 -20.58 -21.31 8.07
CA ASN A 11 -19.71 -21.89 7.03
C ASN A 11 -19.10 -20.71 6.26
N LEU A 12 -18.17 -20.00 6.90
CA LEU A 12 -17.48 -18.88 6.27
C LEU A 12 -16.49 -19.44 5.24
N LEU A 13 -16.95 -19.60 4.01
CA LEU A 13 -16.11 -19.96 2.89
C LEU A 13 -15.51 -18.66 2.32
N LEU A 14 -14.36 -18.26 2.87
CA LEU A 14 -13.61 -17.13 2.32
C LEU A 14 -12.90 -17.63 1.04
N MET A 15 -13.44 -17.27 -0.13
CA MET A 15 -12.90 -17.67 -1.43
C MET A 15 -12.24 -16.51 -2.13
N CYS A 16 -10.96 -16.68 -2.46
CA CYS A 16 -10.24 -15.72 -3.30
C CYS A 16 -9.92 -16.38 -4.64
N LYS A 17 -10.48 -15.82 -5.71
CA LYS A 17 -10.07 -16.13 -7.07
C LYS A 17 -8.62 -15.68 -7.25
N ILE A 18 -7.69 -16.61 -7.47
CA ILE A 18 -6.30 -16.25 -7.81
C ILE A 18 -6.27 -15.77 -9.28
N LYS A 19 -6.61 -14.50 -9.47
CA LYS A 19 -5.82 -13.57 -10.29
C LYS A 19 -5.10 -12.57 -9.40
N ALA A 20 -5.01 -12.87 -8.10
CA ALA A 20 -4.34 -11.98 -7.20
C ALA A 20 -2.85 -11.96 -7.56
N PRO A 21 -2.25 -10.77 -7.76
CA PRO A 21 -0.80 -10.67 -7.84
C PRO A 21 -0.19 -11.30 -6.59
N ILE A 22 1.08 -11.68 -6.66
CA ILE A 22 1.87 -12.39 -5.63
C ILE A 22 1.54 -11.95 -4.18
N TYR A 23 1.14 -10.70 -4.00
CA TYR A 23 0.62 -10.06 -2.78
C TYR A 23 -0.52 -10.76 -2.02
N PHE A 24 -1.38 -11.62 -2.59
CA PHE A 24 -2.44 -12.27 -1.78
C PHE A 24 -1.87 -13.20 -0.71
N SER A 25 -0.82 -13.93 -1.03
CA SER A 25 -0.12 -14.78 -0.06
C SER A 25 0.46 -13.94 1.08
N TRP A 26 0.94 -12.73 0.77
CA TRP A 26 1.42 -11.76 1.76
C TRP A 26 0.28 -11.18 2.61
N LEU A 27 -0.83 -10.80 1.99
CA LEU A 27 -2.00 -10.28 2.70
C LEU A 27 -2.61 -11.34 3.63
N TYR A 28 -2.77 -12.57 3.15
CA TYR A 28 -3.26 -13.66 3.98
C TYR A 28 -2.31 -13.96 5.13
N ALA A 29 -0.99 -13.96 4.90
CA ALA A 29 0.00 -14.12 5.95
C ALA A 29 -0.07 -13.00 7.02
N ALA A 30 -0.35 -11.75 6.62
CA ALA A 30 -0.49 -10.62 7.54
C ALA A 30 -1.79 -10.65 8.36
N VAL A 31 -2.89 -11.17 7.79
CA VAL A 31 -4.20 -11.21 8.47
C VAL A 31 -4.37 -12.48 9.32
N LYS A 32 -3.70 -13.58 8.95
CA LYS A 32 -3.82 -14.88 9.61
C LYS A 32 -3.62 -14.85 11.14
N PRO A 33 -2.63 -14.12 11.72
CA PRO A 33 -2.44 -14.05 13.18
C PRO A 33 -3.63 -13.48 13.95
N VAL A 34 -4.47 -12.67 13.29
CA VAL A 34 -5.64 -12.00 13.89
C VAL A 34 -6.91 -12.86 13.76
N LEU A 35 -6.88 -13.91 12.94
CA LEU A 35 -8.02 -14.79 12.72
C LEU A 35 -8.01 -15.96 13.73
N PRO A 36 -9.15 -16.25 14.39
CA PRO A 36 -9.29 -17.46 15.19
C PRO A 36 -9.01 -18.73 14.37
N ASP A 37 -8.43 -19.76 15.00
CA ASP A 37 -8.14 -21.06 14.37
C ASP A 37 -9.36 -21.69 13.69
N THR A 38 -10.56 -21.46 14.24
CA THR A 38 -11.83 -21.93 13.69
C THR A 38 -12.16 -21.29 12.34
N ILE A 39 -11.71 -20.06 12.07
CA ILE A 39 -11.84 -19.37 10.79
C ILE A 39 -10.75 -19.83 9.84
N ILE A 40 -9.50 -19.91 10.30
CA ILE A 40 -8.35 -20.33 9.49
C ILE A 40 -8.60 -21.70 8.85
N ARG A 41 -9.12 -22.67 9.61
CA ARG A 41 -9.46 -24.02 9.12
C ARG A 41 -10.56 -24.05 8.06
N LYS A 42 -11.37 -22.99 7.95
CA LYS A 42 -12.48 -22.88 7.00
C LYS A 42 -12.10 -22.09 5.74
N VAL A 43 -10.96 -21.39 5.74
CA VAL A 43 -10.48 -20.68 4.55
C VAL A 43 -10.05 -21.68 3.49
N ARG A 44 -10.57 -21.54 2.27
CA ARG A 44 -10.17 -22.33 1.11
C ARG A 44 -9.72 -21.40 -0.01
N ILE A 45 -8.48 -21.54 -0.43
CA ILE A 45 -7.86 -20.72 -1.47
C ILE A 45 -7.84 -21.54 -2.76
N PHE A 46 -8.39 -20.98 -3.85
CA PHE A 46 -8.49 -21.66 -5.13
C PHE A 46 -7.67 -20.97 -6.21
N GLY A 47 -7.11 -21.76 -7.12
CA GLY A 47 -6.36 -21.27 -8.28
C GLY A 47 -7.22 -20.55 -9.32
N THR A 48 -6.72 -20.49 -10.55
CA THR A 48 -7.39 -19.85 -11.69
C THR A 48 -8.67 -20.57 -12.12
N ASP A 49 -8.72 -21.89 -11.90
CA ASP A 49 -9.71 -22.79 -12.48
C ASP A 49 -10.43 -23.62 -11.39
N GLY A 50 -11.61 -24.15 -11.72
CA GLY A 50 -12.40 -25.05 -10.86
C GLY A 50 -13.06 -24.42 -9.62
N TRP A 51 -12.80 -23.14 -9.32
CA TRP A 51 -13.38 -22.47 -8.15
C TRP A 51 -14.88 -22.22 -8.26
N LYS A 52 -15.40 -22.04 -9.48
CA LYS A 52 -16.85 -21.86 -9.72
C LYS A 52 -17.63 -23.15 -9.43
N ASP A 53 -17.13 -24.28 -9.90
CA ASP A 53 -17.76 -25.58 -9.65
C ASP A 53 -17.71 -25.93 -8.15
N CYS A 54 -16.66 -25.51 -7.45
CA CYS A 54 -16.57 -25.69 -6.01
C CYS A 54 -17.57 -24.82 -5.25
N LEU A 55 -17.85 -23.58 -5.70
CA LEU A 55 -18.90 -22.73 -5.10
C LEU A 55 -20.26 -23.43 -5.13
N LEU A 56 -20.57 -24.07 -6.26
CA LEU A 56 -21.83 -24.79 -6.45
C LEU A 56 -21.98 -26.03 -5.57
N GLN A 57 -20.90 -26.52 -4.95
CA GLN A 57 -20.97 -27.59 -3.95
C GLN A 57 -21.48 -27.10 -2.59
N PHE A 58 -21.42 -25.78 -2.34
CA PHE A 58 -21.79 -25.18 -1.05
C PHE A 58 -22.99 -24.25 -1.14
N ILE A 59 -23.26 -23.68 -2.31
CA ILE A 59 -24.32 -22.71 -2.56
C ILE A 59 -25.06 -23.14 -3.82
N ASP A 60 -26.38 -23.32 -3.74
CA ASP A 60 -27.18 -23.69 -4.90
C ASP A 60 -27.12 -22.59 -5.98
N ALA A 61 -27.15 -23.02 -7.24
CA ALA A 61 -26.96 -22.13 -8.40
C ALA A 61 -27.95 -20.96 -8.40
N GLU A 62 -29.20 -21.19 -7.99
CA GLU A 62 -30.26 -20.16 -7.93
C GLU A 62 -29.95 -19.01 -6.95
N TYR A 63 -29.11 -19.26 -5.94
CA TYR A 63 -28.73 -18.26 -4.94
C TYR A 63 -27.36 -17.62 -5.21
N LEU A 64 -26.57 -18.18 -6.12
CA LEU A 64 -25.24 -17.70 -6.46
C LEU A 64 -25.28 -16.76 -7.68
N PRO A 65 -24.73 -15.53 -7.61
CA PRO A 65 -24.65 -14.64 -8.76
C PRO A 65 -24.02 -15.27 -10.00
N ALA A 66 -24.56 -14.97 -11.18
CA ALA A 66 -24.10 -15.57 -12.44
C ALA A 66 -22.61 -15.29 -12.72
N TYR A 67 -22.10 -14.11 -12.35
CA TYR A 67 -20.66 -13.82 -12.50
C TYR A 67 -19.74 -14.73 -11.65
N LEU A 68 -20.27 -15.34 -10.59
CA LEU A 68 -19.59 -16.30 -9.72
C LEU A 68 -19.82 -17.76 -10.13
N GLY A 69 -20.62 -18.02 -11.17
CA GLY A 69 -20.88 -19.37 -11.69
C GLY A 69 -22.27 -19.93 -11.36
N GLY A 70 -23.16 -19.17 -10.73
CA GLY A 70 -24.56 -19.59 -10.52
C GLY A 70 -25.51 -19.04 -11.58
N GLU A 71 -26.78 -18.91 -11.20
CA GLU A 71 -27.90 -18.49 -12.05
C GLU A 71 -28.56 -17.19 -11.55
N LYS A 72 -28.20 -16.71 -10.36
CA LYS A 72 -28.82 -15.52 -9.79
C LYS A 72 -28.44 -14.28 -10.61
N ALA A 73 -29.45 -13.50 -10.94
CA ALA A 73 -29.34 -12.18 -11.55
C ALA A 73 -30.30 -11.22 -10.86
N ASP A 74 -30.11 -9.91 -11.06
CA ASP A 74 -31.09 -8.91 -10.67
C ASP A 74 -32.38 -9.03 -11.49
N PRO A 75 -33.50 -8.38 -11.08
CA PRO A 75 -34.77 -8.45 -11.82
C PRO A 75 -34.70 -7.98 -13.28
N ASP A 76 -33.71 -7.16 -13.63
CA ASP A 76 -33.42 -6.71 -14.99
C ASP A 76 -32.50 -7.65 -15.78
N GLY A 77 -32.11 -8.79 -15.19
CA GLY A 77 -31.20 -9.76 -15.76
C GLY A 77 -29.71 -9.44 -15.54
N ASN A 78 -29.35 -8.43 -14.75
CA ASN A 78 -27.94 -8.11 -14.49
C ASN A 78 -27.25 -9.25 -13.72
N PRO A 79 -26.25 -9.94 -14.31
CA PRO A 79 -25.59 -11.07 -13.69
C PRO A 79 -24.65 -10.67 -12.56
N LEU A 80 -24.43 -9.37 -12.35
CA LEU A 80 -23.55 -8.81 -11.33
C LEU A 80 -24.23 -8.60 -9.98
N CYS A 81 -25.56 -8.68 -9.95
CA CYS A 81 -26.36 -8.58 -8.73
C CYS A 81 -26.14 -7.27 -7.95
N GLU A 82 -26.11 -6.12 -8.64
CA GLU A 82 -25.75 -4.81 -8.07
C GLU A 82 -26.84 -4.23 -7.15
N THR A 83 -28.06 -4.79 -7.20
CA THR A 83 -29.12 -4.41 -6.27
C THR A 83 -28.80 -4.76 -4.81
N PHE A 84 -27.95 -5.77 -4.57
CA PHE A 84 -27.53 -6.18 -3.22
C PHE A 84 -26.01 -6.34 -3.05
N ILE A 85 -25.24 -6.44 -4.13
CA ILE A 85 -23.77 -6.48 -4.09
C ILE A 85 -23.23 -5.12 -4.53
N HIS A 86 -22.86 -4.29 -3.55
CA HIS A 86 -22.21 -3.02 -3.82
C HIS A 86 -20.72 -3.23 -4.10
N ARG A 87 -20.32 -2.97 -5.34
CA ARG A 87 -18.92 -2.97 -5.74
C ARG A 87 -18.28 -1.66 -5.34
N GLY A 88 -17.09 -1.72 -4.74
CA GLY A 88 -16.31 -0.53 -4.44
C GLY A 88 -16.04 0.26 -5.72
N SER A 89 -16.27 1.57 -5.65
CA SER A 89 -15.97 2.52 -6.74
C SER A 89 -14.99 3.58 -6.25
N VAL A 90 -14.45 4.37 -7.17
CA VAL A 90 -13.68 5.56 -6.80
C VAL A 90 -14.59 6.47 -6.00
N ILE A 91 -14.23 6.72 -4.75
CA ILE A 91 -14.98 7.63 -3.88
C ILE A 91 -14.91 9.03 -4.52
N PRO A 92 -16.04 9.72 -4.78
CA PRO A 92 -15.99 11.06 -5.34
C PRO A 92 -15.23 12.01 -4.41
N LYS A 93 -14.40 12.90 -4.99
CA LYS A 93 -13.58 13.86 -4.22
C LYS A 93 -14.38 14.70 -3.23
N SER A 94 -15.68 14.94 -3.49
CA SER A 94 -16.58 15.65 -2.58
C SER A 94 -16.77 14.96 -1.22
N TYR A 95 -16.57 13.64 -1.14
CA TYR A 95 -16.63 12.88 0.10
C TYR A 95 -15.29 12.79 0.81
N TYR A 96 -14.22 13.32 0.21
CA TYR A 96 -12.91 13.29 0.86
C TYR A 96 -12.98 14.26 2.02
N MET A 97 -12.91 13.72 3.23
CA MET A 97 -12.55 14.53 4.37
C MET A 97 -11.12 14.98 4.12
N LEU A 98 -10.95 16.24 3.70
CA LEU A 98 -9.65 16.90 3.74
C LEU A 98 -9.23 16.84 5.20
N LYS A 99 -8.42 15.85 5.55
CA LYS A 99 -7.54 15.98 6.69
C LYS A 99 -6.73 17.21 6.32
N ARG A 100 -7.10 18.38 6.83
CA ARG A 100 -6.12 19.43 7.10
C ARG A 100 -5.18 18.81 8.12
N GLY A 101 -4.33 17.92 7.61
CA GLY A 101 -3.39 17.13 8.38
C GLY A 101 -2.57 18.13 9.15
N LYS A 102 -2.30 17.79 10.40
CA LYS A 102 -1.30 18.48 11.19
C LYS A 102 -0.06 18.65 10.30
N LYS A 103 0.24 19.90 9.90
CA LYS A 103 1.37 20.19 9.02
C LYS A 103 2.62 19.61 9.64
N LEU A 104 3.42 18.90 8.87
CA LEU A 104 4.67 18.31 9.35
C LEU A 104 5.60 19.41 9.88
N SER A 105 5.57 20.62 9.31
CA SER A 105 6.32 21.80 9.76
C SER A 105 6.01 22.24 11.19
N LEU A 106 4.89 21.78 11.76
CA LEU A 106 4.46 22.10 13.13
C LEU A 106 4.76 20.97 14.11
N GLU A 107 5.24 19.82 13.65
CA GLU A 107 5.58 18.73 14.54
C GLU A 107 6.95 18.93 15.20
N PRO A 108 7.10 18.52 16.47
CA PRO A 108 8.42 18.36 17.06
C PRO A 108 9.17 17.23 16.33
N ASP A 109 10.50 17.32 16.30
CA ASP A 109 11.41 16.30 15.76
C ASP A 109 11.24 16.01 14.26
N VAL A 110 11.13 17.07 13.47
CA VAL A 110 11.12 17.02 11.99
C VAL A 110 12.41 17.60 11.45
N ASP A 111 13.03 16.88 10.52
CA ASP A 111 14.20 17.37 9.81
C ASP A 111 13.80 18.39 8.75
N LYS A 112 14.69 19.36 8.51
CA LYS A 112 14.49 20.42 7.53
C LYS A 112 15.63 20.42 6.52
N LEU A 113 15.26 20.38 5.25
CA LEU A 113 16.17 20.48 4.11
C LEU A 113 15.81 21.71 3.26
N THR A 114 16.83 22.43 2.77
CA THR A 114 16.63 23.55 1.85
C THR A 114 17.27 23.22 0.51
N VAL A 115 16.48 23.14 -0.55
CA VAL A 115 16.97 22.90 -1.92
C VAL A 115 17.06 24.23 -2.66
N LEU A 116 18.27 24.62 -3.05
CA LEU A 116 18.50 25.89 -3.74
C LEU A 116 17.91 25.88 -5.16
N PRO A 117 17.67 27.06 -5.78
CA PRO A 117 17.33 27.12 -7.20
C PRO A 117 18.40 26.41 -8.04
N ARG A 118 18.01 25.77 -9.14
CA ARG A 118 18.93 25.09 -10.06
C ARG A 118 19.78 23.99 -9.41
N SER A 119 19.33 23.41 -8.30
CA SER A 119 20.09 22.40 -7.53
C SER A 119 19.24 21.19 -7.16
N LYS A 120 19.90 20.17 -6.62
CA LYS A 120 19.30 18.95 -6.07
C LYS A 120 19.95 18.63 -4.74
N GLU A 121 19.18 18.05 -3.82
CA GLU A 121 19.68 17.54 -2.55
C GLU A 121 19.30 16.07 -2.39
N GLU A 122 20.18 15.27 -1.80
CA GLU A 122 19.98 13.84 -1.62
C GLU A 122 20.08 13.42 -0.15
N ILE A 123 19.10 12.65 0.32
CA ILE A 123 19.10 12.05 1.65
C ILE A 123 19.32 10.55 1.48
N THR A 124 20.48 10.07 1.93
CA THR A 124 20.93 8.69 1.66
C THR A 124 20.85 7.83 2.90
N PHE A 125 20.23 6.66 2.74
CA PHE A 125 20.04 5.63 3.75
C PHE A 125 20.79 4.36 3.34
N PHE A 126 21.69 3.90 4.21
CA PHE A 126 22.39 2.63 3.99
C PHE A 126 21.58 1.48 4.59
N VAL A 127 20.94 0.69 3.74
CA VAL A 127 20.17 -0.49 4.13
C VAL A 127 21.11 -1.66 4.35
N LYS A 128 21.11 -2.21 5.58
CA LYS A 128 21.99 -3.29 6.02
C LYS A 128 21.36 -4.69 5.93
N GLU A 129 20.03 -4.77 5.89
CA GLU A 129 19.27 -6.01 5.87
C GLU A 129 18.34 -6.00 4.66
N GLU A 130 18.43 -7.02 3.81
CA GLU A 130 17.53 -7.17 2.66
C GLU A 130 16.07 -7.27 3.12
N ASN A 131 15.15 -6.82 2.26
CA ASN A 131 13.72 -6.77 2.54
C ASN A 131 13.33 -5.82 3.68
N SER A 132 14.23 -4.91 4.10
CA SER A 132 13.87 -3.74 4.91
C SER A 132 12.95 -2.80 4.13
N TYR A 133 12.36 -1.83 4.81
CA TYR A 133 11.55 -0.79 4.20
C TYR A 133 12.18 0.57 4.48
N ILE A 134 12.30 1.41 3.45
CA ILE A 134 12.47 2.84 3.65
C ILE A 134 11.08 3.48 3.67
N GLU A 135 10.80 4.26 4.70
CA GLU A 135 9.56 5.00 4.86
C GLU A 135 9.87 6.48 4.91
N TRP A 136 9.01 7.27 4.29
CA TRP A 136 9.12 8.71 4.32
C TRP A 136 7.77 9.39 4.44
N GLU A 137 7.82 10.53 5.09
CA GLU A 137 6.79 11.54 5.10
C GLU A 137 7.48 12.88 4.88
N PHE A 138 7.08 13.65 3.87
CA PHE A 138 7.62 14.98 3.65
C PHE A 138 6.56 15.97 3.19
N GLU A 139 6.79 17.25 3.47
CA GLU A 139 6.02 18.34 2.91
C GLU A 139 6.94 19.46 2.44
N THR A 140 6.52 20.12 1.38
CA THR A 140 7.15 21.35 0.92
C THR A 140 6.38 22.54 1.46
N LYS A 141 7.07 23.51 2.06
CA LYS A 141 6.41 24.70 2.62
C LYS A 141 5.67 25.51 1.57
N ASN A 142 6.29 25.67 0.41
CA ASN A 142 5.82 26.51 -0.69
C ASN A 142 6.29 25.92 -2.02
N ARG A 143 5.37 25.81 -2.98
CA ARG A 143 5.62 25.38 -4.36
C ARG A 143 6.00 23.90 -4.50
N ASP A 144 5.93 23.46 -5.73
CA ASP A 144 6.19 22.12 -6.20
C ASP A 144 7.65 21.69 -6.05
N ILE A 145 7.95 20.41 -5.86
CA ILE A 145 9.32 19.86 -5.90
C ILE A 145 9.32 18.61 -6.78
N ASP A 146 10.42 18.33 -7.48
CA ASP A 146 10.60 17.03 -8.11
C ASP A 146 11.18 16.04 -7.09
N PHE A 147 10.52 14.90 -6.90
CA PHE A 147 10.96 13.83 -6.00
C PHE A 147 11.28 12.56 -6.78
N SER A 148 12.34 11.86 -6.39
CA SER A 148 12.67 10.51 -6.89
C SER A 148 13.38 9.67 -5.84
N LEU A 149 13.42 8.36 -6.06
CA LEU A 149 14.15 7.40 -5.22
C LEU A 149 15.15 6.63 -6.07
N LEU A 150 16.42 6.66 -5.67
CA LEU A 150 17.52 5.99 -6.35
C LEU A 150 18.12 4.88 -5.48
N PHE A 151 18.62 3.83 -6.11
CA PHE A 151 19.43 2.79 -5.49
C PHE A 151 20.83 2.80 -6.06
N ARG A 152 21.84 2.70 -5.19
CA ARG A 152 23.24 2.55 -5.56
C ARG A 152 23.81 1.33 -4.86
N GLU A 153 24.15 0.32 -5.65
CA GLU A 153 24.83 -0.88 -5.18
C GLU A 153 26.26 -0.54 -4.77
N LYS A 154 26.77 -1.23 -3.75
CA LYS A 154 28.13 -1.01 -3.27
C LYS A 154 29.12 -1.82 -4.11
N SER A 155 29.35 -1.42 -5.35
CA SER A 155 30.35 -2.01 -6.25
C SER A 155 31.55 -1.08 -6.42
N PHE A 156 32.74 -1.67 -6.45
CA PHE A 156 33.99 -0.95 -6.69
C PHE A 156 34.02 -0.44 -8.14
N GLY A 157 33.88 0.87 -8.33
CA GLY A 157 34.38 1.55 -9.54
C GLY A 157 33.34 2.10 -10.52
N ASP A 158 32.04 1.82 -10.36
CA ASP A 158 31.01 2.46 -11.18
C ASP A 158 29.76 2.82 -10.34
N PHE A 159 29.34 4.08 -10.42
CA PHE A 159 28.19 4.63 -9.72
C PHE A 159 26.93 4.57 -10.61
N GLU A 160 26.63 3.41 -11.19
CA GLU A 160 25.35 3.22 -11.87
C GLU A 160 24.23 3.23 -10.83
N SER A 161 23.54 4.38 -10.74
CA SER A 161 22.34 4.52 -9.92
C SER A 161 21.13 3.96 -10.65
N VAL A 162 20.41 3.04 -10.02
CA VAL A 162 19.14 2.52 -10.53
C VAL A 162 18.02 3.42 -10.01
N VAL A 163 17.17 3.91 -10.91
CA VAL A 163 15.97 4.67 -10.55
C VAL A 163 14.90 3.69 -10.07
N LEU A 164 14.53 3.76 -8.79
CA LEU A 164 13.47 2.94 -8.20
C LEU A 164 12.10 3.60 -8.31
N ILE A 165 12.05 4.91 -8.01
CA ILE A 165 10.88 5.75 -8.21
C ILE A 165 11.30 6.85 -9.19
N PRO A 166 10.71 6.89 -10.40
CA PRO A 166 10.97 7.94 -11.37
C PRO A 166 10.67 9.34 -10.81
N GLN A 167 11.31 10.35 -11.38
CA GLN A 167 11.08 11.73 -11.01
C GLN A 167 9.61 12.11 -11.19
N GLN A 168 9.00 12.59 -10.11
CA GLN A 168 7.61 13.00 -10.05
C GLN A 168 7.50 14.40 -9.47
N ARG A 169 6.67 15.23 -10.09
CA ARG A 169 6.36 16.57 -9.63
C ARG A 169 5.34 16.49 -8.50
N ILE A 170 5.73 16.94 -7.32
CA ILE A 170 4.91 16.94 -6.11
C ILE A 170 4.49 18.37 -5.78
N ASP A 171 3.19 18.61 -5.58
CA ASP A 171 2.64 19.92 -5.22
C ASP A 171 2.62 20.15 -3.70
N CYS A 172 2.66 21.42 -3.27
CA CYS A 172 2.78 21.80 -1.85
C CYS A 172 1.49 21.74 -1.02
N HIS A 173 0.43 21.11 -1.54
CA HIS A 173 -0.89 21.18 -0.92
C HIS A 173 -1.11 20.13 0.16
N GLU A 174 -0.45 18.98 0.05
CA GLU A 174 -0.61 17.85 0.96
C GLU A 174 0.75 17.28 1.37
N THR A 175 0.79 16.62 2.52
CA THR A 175 1.98 15.91 2.99
C THR A 175 2.10 14.61 2.20
N GLU A 176 3.22 14.41 1.51
CA GLU A 176 3.50 13.17 0.79
C GLU A 176 4.00 12.10 1.73
N ARG A 177 3.48 10.88 1.55
CA ARG A 177 3.86 9.71 2.33
C ARG A 177 4.15 8.56 1.39
N GLY A 178 5.20 7.81 1.69
CA GLY A 178 5.54 6.63 0.92
C GLY A 178 6.34 5.62 1.71
N CYS A 179 6.35 4.40 1.19
CA CYS A 179 7.23 3.34 1.65
C CYS A 179 7.76 2.59 0.42
N PHE A 180 8.97 2.06 0.53
CA PHE A 180 9.58 1.25 -0.52
C PHE A 180 10.30 0.07 0.10
N LYS A 181 10.06 -1.13 -0.46
CA LYS A 181 10.72 -2.36 -0.03
C LYS A 181 12.12 -2.44 -0.62
N CYS A 182 13.12 -2.36 0.23
CA CYS A 182 14.52 -2.44 -0.11
C CYS A 182 14.94 -3.91 -0.31
N GLU A 183 14.75 -4.45 -1.52
CA GLU A 183 15.05 -5.85 -1.83
C GLU A 183 16.55 -6.19 -1.71
N LYS A 184 17.42 -5.19 -1.87
CA LYS A 184 18.89 -5.35 -1.84
C LYS A 184 19.53 -4.50 -0.75
N VAL A 185 20.65 -4.97 -0.21
CA VAL A 185 21.57 -4.16 0.63
C VAL A 185 22.27 -3.12 -0.23
N GLY A 186 22.33 -1.88 0.26
CA GLY A 186 22.97 -0.78 -0.45
C GLY A 186 22.47 0.59 -0.04
N ASN A 187 22.82 1.62 -0.83
CA ASN A 187 22.43 2.99 -0.57
C ASN A 187 21.12 3.31 -1.31
N TYR A 188 20.13 3.76 -0.56
CA TYR A 188 18.87 4.27 -1.09
C TYR A 188 18.82 5.77 -0.85
N SER A 189 18.65 6.55 -1.92
CA SER A 189 18.73 8.01 -1.87
C SER A 189 17.39 8.62 -2.28
N MET A 190 16.76 9.33 -1.35
CA MET A 190 15.66 10.23 -1.65
C MET A 190 16.23 11.50 -2.26
N VAL A 191 15.82 11.83 -3.48
CA VAL A 191 16.34 12.99 -4.23
C VAL A 191 15.26 14.04 -4.37
N PHE A 192 15.56 15.24 -3.90
CA PHE A 192 14.72 16.43 -4.06
C PHE A 192 15.36 17.36 -5.08
N ASP A 193 14.72 17.52 -6.23
CA ASP A 193 15.24 18.24 -7.38
C ASP A 193 14.48 19.56 -7.56
N ASN A 194 15.21 20.67 -7.55
CA ASN A 194 14.72 22.02 -7.78
C ASN A 194 15.38 22.66 -9.02
N SER A 195 15.88 21.85 -9.95
CA SER A 195 16.64 22.29 -11.13
C SER A 195 15.81 23.15 -12.09
N PHE A 196 14.49 22.99 -12.04
CA PHE A 196 13.52 23.75 -12.83
C PHE A 196 13.26 25.17 -12.29
N SER A 197 13.58 25.43 -11.01
CA SER A 197 13.35 26.75 -10.41
C SER A 197 14.53 27.67 -10.63
N TRP A 198 14.25 28.87 -11.12
CA TRP A 198 15.28 29.86 -11.46
C TRP A 198 15.72 30.71 -10.27
N ILE A 199 14.79 31.05 -9.36
CA ILE A 199 15.01 32.06 -8.32
C ILE A 199 14.67 31.55 -6.92
N HIS A 200 13.71 30.63 -6.79
CA HIS A 200 13.16 30.24 -5.50
C HIS A 200 13.75 28.92 -4.99
N SER A 201 14.31 28.97 -3.78
CA SER A 201 14.62 27.76 -3.00
C SER A 201 13.33 27.09 -2.51
N LYS A 202 13.45 25.82 -2.13
CA LYS A 202 12.37 24.99 -1.58
C LYS A 202 12.76 24.58 -0.17
N GLU A 203 11.88 24.82 0.79
CA GLU A 203 12.02 24.30 2.15
C GLU A 203 11.19 23.02 2.28
N ILE A 204 11.87 21.93 2.62
CA ILE A 204 11.29 20.59 2.76
C ILE A 204 11.39 20.20 4.22
N TYR A 205 10.27 19.81 4.80
CA TYR A 205 10.18 19.23 6.13
C TYR A 205 9.97 17.73 5.92
N TYR A 206 10.73 16.87 6.59
CA TYR A 206 10.62 15.44 6.38
C TYR A 206 10.87 14.62 7.65
N LYS A 207 10.31 13.41 7.65
CA LYS A 207 10.67 12.29 8.52
C LYS A 207 10.93 11.11 7.61
N ALA A 208 12.09 10.50 7.74
CA ALA A 208 12.41 9.31 6.95
C ALA A 208 13.29 8.36 7.75
N GLY A 209 13.10 7.06 7.52
CA GLY A 209 13.79 6.02 8.28
C GLY A 209 13.75 4.66 7.61
N ILE A 210 14.58 3.76 8.14
CA ILE A 210 14.63 2.36 7.71
C ILE A 210 13.92 1.53 8.77
N GLN A 211 12.94 0.73 8.35
CA GLN A 211 12.34 -0.32 9.16
C GLN A 211 12.93 -1.68 8.78
N SER A 212 13.48 -2.40 9.77
CA SER A 212 13.94 -3.77 9.57
C SER A 212 12.75 -4.67 9.22
N PRO A 213 12.94 -5.70 8.37
CA PRO A 213 11.91 -6.71 8.10
C PRO A 213 11.37 -7.36 9.38
N ARG A 214 12.14 -7.36 10.47
CA ARG A 214 11.77 -7.94 11.77
C ARG A 214 10.91 -7.04 12.64
N TYR A 215 10.75 -5.75 12.32
CA TYR A 215 9.89 -4.86 13.10
C TYR A 215 8.41 -5.28 13.01
N ASN A 216 8.02 -5.91 11.90
CA ASN A 216 6.72 -6.58 11.78
C ASN A 216 6.60 -7.84 12.66
N ASN A 217 7.70 -8.43 13.14
CA ASN A 217 7.69 -9.66 13.96
C ASN A 217 7.57 -9.40 15.47
N ILE A 218 7.65 -8.14 15.95
CA ILE A 218 7.45 -7.84 17.38
C ILE A 218 5.97 -7.94 17.77
N PHE A 219 5.06 -7.87 16.78
CA PHE A 219 3.65 -8.24 16.95
C PHE A 219 3.38 -9.75 16.80
N ASP A 220 4.38 -10.55 16.43
CA ASP A 220 4.27 -12.01 16.27
C ASP A 220 4.78 -12.81 17.49
N THR A 221 5.24 -12.15 18.57
CA THR A 221 5.78 -12.86 19.76
C THR A 221 5.17 -12.44 21.10
N MET A 222 3.92 -11.95 21.10
CA MET A 222 3.11 -11.82 22.32
C MET A 222 1.79 -12.57 22.17
#